data_AF-A0A9E4WAI8-F1
#
_entry.id   AF-A0A9E4WAI8-F1
#
_cell.length_a   1.000
_cell.length_b   1.000
_cell.length_c   1.000
_cell.angle_alpha   90.00
_cell.angle_beta   90.00
_cell.angle_gamma   90.00
#
_symmetry.space_group_name_H-M   'P 1'
#
loop_
_entity.id
_entity.type
_entity.pdbx_description
1 polymer ?
#
loop_
_entity_poly.entity_id
_entity_poly.type
_entity_poly.pdbx_seq_one_letter_code
_entity_poly.pdbx_strand_id
1 'polypeptide(L)' 'MAIAQASSPMPQARGVSTWYRNLALLTALSVFALVVLGGVVRVTGSGLGCPDWPLCYGGILPPLQ' A
#
# COMPACT_ATOMS: atom_id res chain seq x y z
N MET A 1 30.23 2.84 -22.15
CA MET A 1 29.39 3.27 -21.02
C MET A 1 27.93 2.97 -21.35
N ALA A 2 27.61 1.69 -21.53
CA ALA A 2 26.26 1.23 -21.87
C ALA A 2 25.57 0.75 -20.58
N ILE A 3 24.44 1.36 -20.23
CA ILE A 3 23.58 0.98 -19.12
C ILE A 3 22.80 -0.28 -19.47
N ALA A 4 23.42 -1.45 -19.29
CA ALA A 4 22.73 -2.73 -19.27
C ALA A 4 22.02 -2.90 -17.91
N GLN A 5 20.97 -2.12 -17.67
CA GLN A 5 20.05 -2.40 -16.57
C GLN A 5 19.11 -3.51 -17.03
N ALA A 6 19.38 -4.70 -16.49
CA ALA A 6 18.59 -5.90 -16.59
C ALA A 6 17.08 -5.59 -16.52
N SER A 7 16.43 -5.66 -17.68
CA SER A 7 15.05 -6.11 -17.78
C SER A 7 15.04 -7.56 -17.29
N SER A 8 15.00 -7.76 -15.98
CA SER A 8 14.87 -9.08 -15.37
C SER A 8 13.61 -9.74 -15.97
N PRO A 9 13.73 -10.92 -16.58
CA PRO A 9 12.56 -11.62 -17.09
C PRO A 9 11.64 -11.95 -15.90
N MET A 10 10.36 -11.63 -16.03
CA MET A 10 9.35 -12.07 -15.07
C MET A 10 9.46 -13.59 -14.92
N PRO A 11 9.48 -14.15 -13.69
CA PRO A 11 9.71 -15.57 -13.47
C PRO A 11 8.70 -16.42 -14.23
N GLN A 12 9.24 -17.41 -14.95
CA GLN A 12 8.56 -18.46 -15.69
C GLN A 12 7.44 -19.11 -14.85
N ALA A 13 6.20 -19.06 -15.35
CA ALA A 13 5.01 -19.60 -14.71
C ALA A 13 5.07 -21.14 -14.58
N ARG A 14 5.75 -21.65 -13.55
CA ARG A 14 5.51 -22.99 -13.02
C ARG A 14 4.16 -22.98 -12.33
N GLY A 15 3.36 -24.03 -12.53
CA GLY A 15 1.97 -24.19 -12.09
C GLY A 15 1.61 -23.35 -10.87
N VAL A 16 0.86 -22.27 -11.11
CA VAL A 16 0.45 -21.33 -10.06
C VAL A 16 -0.51 -22.07 -9.14
N SER A 17 -0.07 -22.32 -7.91
CA SER A 17 -0.93 -22.94 -6.91
C SER A 17 -2.16 -22.06 -6.66
N THR A 18 -3.32 -22.68 -6.41
CA THR A 18 -4.55 -21.92 -6.12
C THR A 18 -4.39 -21.01 -4.91
N TRP A 19 -3.57 -21.40 -3.92
CA TRP A 19 -3.26 -20.57 -2.75
C TRP A 19 -2.52 -19.28 -3.13
N TYR A 20 -1.54 -19.38 -4.03
CA TYR A 20 -0.80 -18.21 -4.52
C TYR A 20 -1.69 -17.29 -5.34
N ARG A 21 -2.59 -17.85 -6.15
CA ARG A 21 -3.56 -17.07 -6.93
C ARG A 21 -4.52 -16.29 -6.02
N ASN A 22 -4.99 -16.90 -4.94
CA ASN A 22 -5.84 -16.22 -3.96
C ASN A 22 -5.07 -15.11 -3.21
N LEU A 23 -3.82 -15.33 -2.81
CA LEU A 23 -2.98 -14.30 -2.22
C LEU A 23 -2.76 -13.13 -3.16
N ALA A 24 -2.46 -13.39 -4.44
CA ALA A 24 -2.28 -12.35 -5.45
C ALA A 24 -3.57 -11.52 -5.66
N LEU A 25 -4.75 -12.15 -5.62
CA LEU A 25 -6.03 -11.43 -5.66
C LEU A 25 -6.27 -10.60 -4.41
N LEU A 26 -5.99 -11.15 -3.22
CA LEU A 26 -6.13 -10.44 -1.95
C LEU A 26 -5.20 -9.23 -1.87
N THR A 27 -3.95 -9.35 -2.34
CA THR A 27 -3.01 -8.21 -2.35
C THR A 27 -3.45 -7.16 -3.36
N ALA A 28 -3.89 -7.55 -4.55
CA ALA A 28 -4.41 -6.61 -5.55
C ALA A 28 -5.63 -5.83 -5.00
N LEU A 29 -6.58 -6.52 -4.38
CA LEU A 29 -7.74 -5.89 -3.74
C LEU A 29 -7.32 -4.96 -2.59
N SER A 30 -6.34 -5.37 -1.78
CA SER A 30 -5.83 -4.56 -0.67
C SER A 30 -5.17 -3.27 -1.17
N VAL A 31 -4.33 -3.35 -2.21
CA VAL A 31 -3.71 -2.16 -2.81
C VAL A 31 -4.77 -1.25 -3.42
N PHE A 32 -5.76 -1.81 -4.11
CA PHE A 32 -6.87 -1.02 -4.64
C PHE A 32 -7.63 -0.29 -3.53
N ALA A 33 -7.93 -0.97 -2.42
CA ALA A 33 -8.56 -0.34 -1.26
C ALA A 33 -7.70 0.78 -0.67
N LEU A 34 -6.39 0.59 -0.54
CA LEU A 34 -5.45 1.61 -0.07
C LEU A 34 -5.44 2.86 -0.98
N VAL A 35 -5.51 2.67 -2.29
CA VAL A 35 -5.59 3.79 -3.26
C VAL A 35 -6.88 4.59 -3.04
N VAL A 36 -8.02 3.92 -2.89
CA VAL A 36 -9.31 4.58 -2.62
C VAL A 36 -9.27 5.31 -1.28
N LEU A 37 -8.82 4.66 -0.21
CA LEU A 37 -8.64 5.27 1.12
C LEU A 37 -7.73 6.50 1.07
N GLY A 38 -6.60 6.43 0.36
CA GLY A 38 -5.70 7.57 0.17
C GLY A 38 -6.37 8.72 -0.59
N GLY A 39 -7.19 8.40 -1.59
CA GLY A 39 -8.04 9.37 -2.28
C GLY A 39 -9.03 10.06 -1.35
N VAL A 40 -9.72 9.28 -0.49
CA VAL A 40 -10.65 9.79 0.52
C VAL A 40 -9.92 10.74 1.48
N VAL A 41 -8.79 10.33 2.06
CA VAL A 41 -7.99 11.16 2.99
C VAL A 41 -7.57 12.49 2.36
N ARG A 42 -7.26 12.49 1.06
CA ARG A 42 -6.93 13.71 0.31
C ARG A 42 -8.13 14.64 0.15
N VAL A 43 -9.30 14.13 -0.21
CA VAL A 43 -10.49 14.97 -0.41
C VAL A 43 -11.09 15.46 0.91
N THR A 44 -10.94 14.70 2.01
CA THR A 44 -11.39 15.11 3.34
C THR A 44 -10.41 16.03 4.06
N GLY A 45 -9.23 16.30 3.48
CA GLY A 45 -8.18 17.10 4.11
C GLY A 45 -7.54 16.44 5.34
N SER A 46 -7.83 15.17 5.61
CA SER A 46 -7.32 14.43 6.80
C SER A 46 -5.83 14.10 6.72
N GLY A 47 -5.17 14.34 5.57
CA GLY A 47 -3.73 14.13 5.38
C GLY A 47 -2.82 14.99 6.27
N LEU A 48 -3.37 15.99 6.96
CA LEU A 48 -2.69 16.83 7.95
C LEU A 48 -3.20 16.60 9.39
N GLY A 49 -4.03 15.56 9.60
CA GLY A 49 -4.75 15.36 10.86
C GLY A 49 -3.85 15.04 12.06
N CYS A 50 -2.73 14.37 11.84
CA CYS A 50 -1.70 14.14 12.85
C CYS A 50 -0.38 14.71 12.34
N PRO A 51 0.23 15.68 13.05
CA PRO A 51 1.51 16.24 12.66
C PRO A 51 2.70 15.28 12.86
N ASP A 52 2.50 14.23 13.66
CA ASP A 52 3.54 13.28 14.07
C ASP A 52 3.10 11.82 13.86
N TRP A 53 4.08 10.97 13.55
CA TRP A 53 3.97 9.50 13.46
C TRP A 53 5.22 8.92 14.14
N PRO A 54 5.15 7.89 15.01
CA PRO A 54 4.10 6.88 15.21
C PRO A 54 3.01 7.23 16.24
N LEU A 55 3.19 8.31 17.01
CA LEU A 55 2.20 8.82 17.95
C LEU A 55 1.58 10.10 17.37
N CYS A 56 0.26 10.20 17.41
CA CYS A 56 -0.50 11.39 17.05
C CYS A 56 -0.65 12.30 18.29
N TYR A 57 -0.08 13.52 18.26
CA TYR A 57 -0.11 14.47 19.38
C TYR A 57 0.41 13.89 20.72
N GLY A 58 1.43 13.02 20.66
CA GLY A 58 1.99 12.38 21.86
C GLY A 58 1.15 11.23 22.43
N GLY A 59 0.08 10.79 21.76
CA GLY A 59 -0.70 9.59 22.08
C GLY A 59 -0.92 8.68 20.87
N ILE A 60 -1.47 7.48 21.06
CA ILE A 60 -1.81 6.57 19.94
C ILE A 60 -3.11 7.01 19.24
N LEU A 61 -3.97 7.70 19.97
CA LEU A 61 -5.25 8.20 19.50
C LEU A 61 -5.26 9.74 19.62
N PRO A 62 -5.88 10.45 18.66
CA PRO A 62 -6.10 11.88 18.81
C PRO A 62 -6.92 12.15 20.09
N PRO A 63 -6.74 13.31 20.74
CA PRO A 63 -7.52 13.67 21.91
C PRO A 63 -9.01 13.65 21.54
N LEU A 64 -9.78 12.79 22.20
CA LEU A 64 -11.23 12.75 22.09
C LEU A 64 -11.78 13.98 22.82
N GLN A 65 -11.94 15.07 22.08
CA GLN A 65 -12.64 16.28 22.53
C GLN A 65 -13.97 16.36 21.79
#